data_AF-A0A8T4DN21-F1
#
_entry.id   AF-A0A8T4DN21-F1
#
_cell.length_a   1.000
_cell.length_b   1.000
_cell.length_c   1.000
_cell.angle_alpha   90.00
_cell.angle_beta   90.00
_cell.angle_gamma   90.00
#
_symmetry.space_group_name_H-M   'P 1'
#
loop_
_entity.id
_entity.type
_entity.pdbx_description
1 polymer ?
#
loop_
_entity_poly.entity_id
_entity_poly.type
_entity_poly.pdbx_seq_one_letter_code
_entity_poly.pdbx_strand_id
1 'polypeptide(L)'
;MGLHYDLRIEHYLKPGISMADRQASHKGPIFNPRFEAWREHITGVLANDGRNSRYEQGEEAELYAKCKEHVREHSKKYLLANLVLLTHPLYLHLRHAHHLNQDTRRDADQYLDRLFSLLRRRDTRAGASVVLIDSVQQYAAATSLLLEQGLVDLVIFTESRSGQVLDLKDLSGFPGRKLYIGGAYAGLCLKTTIENILLENRDEDVRTIRELCLFSPVIHQDTLRPELTPSIPWDEKRELSLGSLAEKAGIEMRC
;
A
#
# COMPACT_ATOMS: atom_id res chain seq x y z
N MET A 1 -7.37 -24.67 -2.12
CA MET A 1 -6.31 -24.17 -1.22
C MET A 1 -6.91 -23.06 -0.38
N GLY A 2 -6.76 -23.09 0.94
CA GLY A 2 -7.25 -22.01 1.81
C GLY A 2 -6.36 -20.78 1.67
N LEU A 3 -6.94 -19.59 1.74
CA LEU A 3 -6.17 -18.36 1.87
C LEU A 3 -5.48 -18.35 3.25
N HIS A 4 -4.15 -18.35 3.24
CA HIS A 4 -3.37 -18.11 4.46
C HIS A 4 -3.04 -16.63 4.53
N TYR A 5 -3.72 -15.94 5.44
CA TYR A 5 -3.50 -14.52 5.69
C TYR A 5 -2.34 -14.30 6.66
N ASP A 6 -1.62 -13.21 6.47
CA ASP A 6 -0.52 -12.86 7.35
C ASP A 6 -1.03 -12.21 8.64
N LEU A 7 -0.96 -12.96 9.74
CA LEU A 7 -1.32 -12.51 11.10
C LEU A 7 -0.55 -11.26 11.55
N ARG A 8 0.60 -10.96 10.93
CA ARG A 8 1.38 -9.76 11.25
C ARG A 8 0.61 -8.48 10.94
N ILE A 9 -0.21 -8.44 9.89
CA ILE A 9 -1.07 -7.27 9.62
C ILE A 9 -1.99 -7.03 10.83
N GLU A 10 -2.51 -8.10 11.42
CA GLU A 10 -3.43 -8.00 12.57
C GLU A 10 -2.73 -7.50 13.83
N HIS A 11 -1.50 -7.99 14.04
CA HIS A 11 -0.63 -7.48 15.07
C HIS A 11 -0.43 -5.97 14.97
N TYR A 12 -0.24 -5.47 13.75
CA TYR A 12 -0.06 -4.04 13.51
C TYR A 12 -1.35 -3.22 13.66
N LEU A 13 -2.49 -3.75 13.23
CA LEU A 13 -3.76 -3.02 13.26
C LEU A 13 -4.45 -3.03 14.63
N LYS A 14 -4.16 -4.00 15.51
CA LYS A 14 -4.78 -4.13 16.84
C LYS A 14 -3.72 -4.29 17.94
N PRO A 15 -2.88 -3.29 18.23
CA PRO A 15 -1.84 -3.44 19.25
C PRO A 15 -2.47 -3.84 20.60
N GLY A 16 -1.95 -4.89 21.24
CA GLY A 16 -2.43 -5.37 22.55
C GLY A 16 -2.93 -6.83 22.59
N ILE A 17 -3.20 -7.45 21.45
CA ILE A 17 -3.51 -8.90 21.39
C ILE A 17 -2.24 -9.67 21.04
N SER A 18 -1.90 -10.68 21.83
CA SER A 18 -0.70 -11.51 21.63
C SER A 18 -0.77 -12.29 20.31
N MET A 19 0.39 -12.68 19.75
CA MET A 19 0.41 -13.50 18.53
C MET A 19 -0.23 -14.87 18.74
N ALA A 20 -0.11 -15.44 19.93
CA ALA A 20 -0.71 -16.74 20.27
C ALA A 20 -2.24 -16.66 20.27
N ASP A 21 -2.82 -15.62 20.88
CA ASP A 21 -4.27 -15.43 20.92
C ASP A 21 -4.85 -15.22 19.51
N ARG A 22 -4.08 -14.59 18.62
CA ARG A 22 -4.47 -14.43 17.22
C ARG A 22 -4.44 -15.75 16.47
N GLN A 23 -3.38 -16.53 16.59
CA GLN A 23 -3.30 -17.85 15.98
C GLN A 23 -4.50 -18.72 16.36
N ALA A 24 -4.96 -18.62 17.62
CA ALA A 24 -6.12 -19.35 18.11
C ALA A 24 -7.48 -18.84 17.59
N SER A 25 -7.60 -17.55 17.23
CA SER A 25 -8.88 -16.91 16.88
C SER A 25 -9.03 -16.53 15.40
N HIS A 26 -7.96 -16.62 14.61
CA HIS A 26 -7.94 -16.09 13.26
C HIS A 26 -8.70 -16.97 12.28
N LYS A 27 -9.72 -16.39 11.64
CA LYS A 27 -10.61 -17.06 10.67
C LYS A 27 -10.49 -16.52 9.24
N GLY A 28 -9.60 -15.57 8.97
CA GLY A 28 -9.52 -14.93 7.67
C GLY A 28 -8.92 -13.53 7.73
N PRO A 29 -8.94 -12.75 6.63
CA PRO A 29 -8.41 -11.41 6.65
C PRO A 29 -9.20 -10.58 7.66
N ILE A 30 -8.50 -9.59 8.18
CA ILE A 30 -9.10 -8.54 8.99
C ILE A 30 -9.97 -7.77 8.03
N PHE A 31 -11.17 -7.42 8.49
CA PHE A 31 -12.03 -6.50 7.78
C PHE A 31 -12.37 -5.34 8.69
N ASN A 32 -12.50 -4.18 8.08
CA ASN A 32 -13.29 -3.13 8.68
C ASN A 32 -14.76 -3.59 8.77
N PRO A 33 -15.43 -3.45 9.93
CA PRO A 33 -16.84 -3.83 10.08
C PRO A 33 -17.78 -3.27 8.99
N ARG A 34 -17.46 -2.10 8.41
CA ARG A 34 -18.22 -1.49 7.31
C ARG A 34 -18.26 -2.36 6.05
N PHE A 35 -17.23 -3.18 5.82
CA PHE A 35 -17.13 -4.06 4.66
C PHE A 35 -17.38 -5.53 5.00
N GLU A 36 -17.87 -5.83 6.21
CA GLU A 36 -18.10 -7.21 6.66
C GLU A 36 -19.07 -7.98 5.77
N ALA A 37 -20.14 -7.31 5.30
CA ALA A 37 -21.11 -7.90 4.37
C ALA A 37 -20.50 -8.31 3.02
N TRP A 38 -19.31 -7.77 2.69
CA TRP A 38 -18.57 -8.04 1.45
C TRP A 38 -17.47 -9.09 1.66
N ARG A 39 -17.35 -9.67 2.86
CA ARG A 39 -16.25 -10.58 3.24
C ARG A 39 -16.07 -11.70 2.23
N GLU A 40 -17.14 -12.40 1.87
CA GLU A 40 -17.08 -13.56 0.96
C GLU A 40 -16.64 -13.14 -0.43
N HIS A 41 -17.22 -12.06 -0.96
CA HIS A 41 -16.85 -11.49 -2.26
C HIS A 41 -15.36 -11.08 -2.28
N ILE A 42 -14.92 -10.27 -1.32
CA ILE A 42 -13.53 -9.79 -1.22
C ILE A 42 -12.55 -10.96 -1.07
N THR A 43 -12.89 -11.92 -0.20
CA THR A 43 -12.09 -13.14 0.01
C THR A 43 -11.98 -13.95 -1.29
N GLY A 44 -13.09 -14.13 -2.00
CA GLY A 44 -13.12 -14.80 -3.29
C GLY A 44 -12.26 -14.11 -4.34
N VAL A 45 -12.30 -12.78 -4.43
CA VAL A 45 -11.47 -12.01 -5.37
C VAL A 45 -10.00 -12.04 -4.99
N LEU A 46 -9.66 -11.95 -3.71
CA LEU A 46 -8.27 -12.06 -3.24
C LEU A 46 -7.70 -13.48 -3.43
N ALA A 47 -8.54 -14.52 -3.35
CA ALA A 47 -8.15 -15.91 -3.64
C ALA A 47 -7.94 -16.16 -5.13
N ASN A 48 -8.79 -15.55 -5.97
CA ASN A 48 -8.82 -15.87 -7.39
C ASN A 48 -7.89 -14.95 -8.18
N ASP A 49 -6.93 -15.58 -8.85
CA ASP A 49 -5.86 -14.90 -9.57
C ASP A 49 -6.30 -14.33 -10.93
N GLY A 50 -7.53 -13.83 -11.05
CA GLY A 50 -8.10 -13.56 -12.36
C GLY A 50 -9.36 -12.72 -12.33
N ARG A 51 -9.18 -11.40 -12.38
CA ARG A 51 -9.87 -10.45 -13.26
C ARG A 51 -9.27 -9.07 -13.04
N ASN A 52 -8.97 -8.35 -14.13
CA ASN A 52 -8.80 -6.91 -14.04
C ASN A 52 -10.19 -6.34 -13.79
N SER A 53 -10.52 -6.13 -12.52
CA SER A 53 -11.78 -5.49 -12.14
C SER A 53 -11.64 -3.99 -12.43
N ARG A 54 -12.42 -3.50 -13.39
CA ARG A 54 -12.57 -2.05 -13.65
C ARG A 54 -13.62 -1.39 -12.78
N TYR A 55 -14.31 -2.16 -11.94
CA TYR A 55 -15.31 -1.68 -10.98
C TYR A 55 -16.47 -0.91 -11.63
N GLU A 56 -16.82 -1.27 -12.86
CA GLU A 56 -17.83 -0.56 -13.66
C GLU A 56 -19.26 -1.09 -13.46
N GLN A 57 -19.43 -2.33 -12.98
CA GLN A 57 -20.74 -2.99 -12.91
C GLN A 57 -20.89 -3.92 -11.70
N GLY A 58 -22.15 -4.13 -11.29
CA GLY A 58 -22.55 -5.10 -10.27
C GLY A 58 -21.93 -4.86 -8.89
N GLU A 59 -21.67 -5.95 -8.18
CA GLU A 59 -21.08 -5.97 -6.83
C GLU A 59 -19.78 -5.16 -6.73
N GLU A 60 -18.92 -5.21 -7.76
CA GLU A 60 -17.63 -4.49 -7.76
C GLU A 60 -17.83 -2.97 -7.82
N ALA A 61 -18.82 -2.47 -8.58
CA ALA A 61 -19.15 -1.05 -8.64
C ALA A 61 -19.77 -0.56 -7.33
N GLU A 62 -20.63 -1.37 -6.71
CA GLU A 62 -21.23 -1.06 -5.41
C GLU A 62 -20.18 -1.02 -4.29
N LEU A 63 -19.26 -2.00 -4.27
CA LEU A 63 -18.14 -2.01 -3.33
C LEU A 63 -17.24 -0.78 -3.55
N TYR A 64 -16.89 -0.48 -4.79
CA TYR A 64 -16.09 0.70 -5.12
C TYR A 64 -16.74 2.00 -4.65
N ALA A 65 -18.05 2.16 -4.88
CA ALA A 65 -18.80 3.33 -4.40
C ALA A 65 -18.74 3.45 -2.86
N LYS A 66 -18.94 2.34 -2.14
CA LYS A 66 -18.82 2.30 -0.66
C LYS A 66 -17.41 2.63 -0.19
N CYS A 67 -16.38 2.14 -0.87
CA CYS A 67 -15.00 2.45 -0.55
C CYS A 67 -14.69 3.93 -0.79
N LYS A 68 -15.15 4.53 -1.90
CA LYS A 68 -15.01 5.97 -2.15
C LYS A 68 -15.70 6.83 -1.10
N GLU A 69 -16.91 6.44 -0.69
CA GLU A 69 -17.63 7.12 0.39
C GLU A 69 -16.82 7.09 1.69
N HIS A 70 -16.33 5.92 2.09
CA HIS A 70 -15.50 5.78 3.29
C HIS A 70 -14.19 6.58 3.19
N VAL A 71 -13.53 6.62 2.02
CA VAL A 71 -12.36 7.49 1.80
C VAL A 71 -12.74 8.95 2.03
N ARG A 72 -13.87 9.43 1.51
CA ARG A 72 -14.30 10.83 1.70
C ARG A 72 -14.59 11.18 3.15
N GLU A 73 -15.13 10.24 3.92
CA GLU A 73 -15.47 10.43 5.34
C GLU A 73 -14.22 10.51 6.23
N HIS A 74 -13.18 9.71 5.94
CA HIS A 74 -12.03 9.55 6.82
C HIS A 74 -10.73 10.20 6.33
N SER A 75 -10.64 10.60 5.06
CA SER A 75 -9.43 11.25 4.54
C SER A 75 -9.26 12.67 5.08
N LYS A 76 -8.01 13.13 5.13
CA LYS A 76 -7.71 14.52 5.44
C LYS A 76 -8.14 15.41 4.28
N LYS A 77 -8.75 16.55 4.63
CA LYS A 77 -9.13 17.59 3.67
C LYS A 77 -7.94 18.25 2.97
N TYR A 78 -6.78 18.29 3.64
CA TYR A 78 -5.58 18.95 3.15
C TYR A 78 -4.37 18.03 3.30
N LEU A 79 -3.57 17.96 2.23
CA LEU A 79 -2.29 17.24 2.22
C LEU A 79 -1.13 18.22 2.46
N LEU A 80 -0.04 17.72 3.03
CA LEU A 80 1.20 18.45 3.31
C LEU A 80 2.09 18.54 2.06
N ALA A 81 3.04 19.49 2.05
CA ALA A 81 3.92 19.72 0.88
C ALA A 81 4.78 18.51 0.50
N ASN A 82 5.10 17.67 1.49
CA ASN A 82 5.79 16.39 1.31
C ASN A 82 4.74 15.26 1.26
N LEU A 83 4.76 14.43 0.22
CA LEU A 83 3.89 13.28 0.08
C LEU A 83 4.70 11.98 0.05
N VAL A 84 4.32 11.02 0.89
CA VAL A 84 4.74 9.63 0.77
C VAL A 84 3.63 8.85 0.07
N LEU A 85 3.91 8.35 -1.13
CA LEU A 85 2.98 7.59 -1.95
C LEU A 85 3.36 6.11 -1.89
N LEU A 86 2.44 5.23 -1.51
CA LEU A 86 2.72 3.79 -1.39
C LEU A 86 1.73 2.98 -2.21
N THR A 87 2.23 2.33 -3.27
CA THR A 87 1.41 1.48 -4.14
C THR A 87 1.26 0.08 -3.56
N HIS A 88 0.01 -0.36 -3.34
CA HIS A 88 -0.34 -1.72 -2.92
C HIS A 88 0.48 -2.26 -1.73
N PRO A 89 0.65 -1.47 -0.65
CA PRO A 89 1.64 -1.78 0.38
C PRO A 89 1.36 -3.07 1.13
N LEU A 90 0.10 -3.51 1.21
CA LEU A 90 -0.28 -4.75 1.91
C LEU A 90 -0.54 -5.92 0.97
N TYR A 91 -0.47 -5.72 -0.34
CA TYR A 91 -0.85 -6.71 -1.35
C TYR A 91 -0.12 -8.03 -1.17
N LEU A 92 1.20 -7.98 -0.99
CA LEU A 92 2.03 -9.17 -0.82
C LEU A 92 1.54 -10.04 0.35
N HIS A 93 1.30 -9.41 1.50
CA HIS A 93 0.88 -10.08 2.73
C HIS A 93 -0.59 -10.53 2.69
N LEU A 94 -1.45 -9.83 1.94
CA LEU A 94 -2.86 -10.19 1.80
C LEU A 94 -3.10 -11.31 0.78
N ARG A 95 -2.28 -11.39 -0.27
CA ARG A 95 -2.53 -12.28 -1.42
C ARG A 95 -1.49 -13.37 -1.61
N HIS A 96 -0.21 -13.08 -1.42
CA HIS A 96 0.88 -13.95 -1.86
C HIS A 96 1.79 -14.44 -0.72
N ALA A 97 1.47 -14.13 0.54
CA ALA A 97 2.26 -14.55 1.71
C ALA A 97 2.53 -16.06 1.78
N HIS A 98 1.60 -16.86 1.25
CA HIS A 98 1.67 -18.32 1.25
C HIS A 98 2.53 -18.92 0.13
N HIS A 99 2.93 -18.11 -0.86
CA HIS A 99 3.85 -18.51 -1.93
C HIS A 99 5.30 -18.18 -1.60
N LEU A 100 5.56 -17.53 -0.47
CA LEU A 100 6.90 -17.10 -0.10
C LEU A 100 7.70 -18.25 0.51
N ASN A 101 8.91 -18.46 0.01
CA ASN A 101 9.91 -19.28 0.70
C ASN A 101 10.45 -18.55 1.94
N GLN A 102 11.32 -19.20 2.71
CA GLN A 102 11.82 -18.65 3.98
C GLN A 102 12.55 -17.30 3.81
N ASP A 103 13.39 -17.18 2.77
CA ASP A 103 14.18 -15.96 2.54
C ASP A 103 13.31 -14.79 2.08
N THR A 104 12.44 -15.00 1.09
CA THR A 104 11.49 -13.98 0.62
C THR A 104 10.46 -13.62 1.70
N ARG A 105 10.09 -14.56 2.58
CA ARG A 105 9.23 -14.26 3.73
C ARG A 105 9.92 -13.32 4.72
N ARG A 106 11.21 -13.52 4.99
CA ARG A 106 11.99 -12.61 5.85
C ARG A 106 12.04 -11.19 5.26
N ASP A 107 12.22 -11.06 3.95
CA ASP A 107 12.21 -9.75 3.29
C ASP A 107 10.82 -9.08 3.36
N ALA A 108 9.75 -9.83 3.12
CA ALA A 108 8.38 -9.34 3.26
C ALA A 108 8.11 -8.84 4.68
N ASP A 109 8.49 -9.63 5.68
CA ASP A 109 8.33 -9.28 7.09
C ASP A 109 9.10 -8.00 7.46
N GLN A 110 10.35 -7.86 7.00
CA GLN A 110 11.15 -6.65 7.22
C GLN A 110 10.54 -5.43 6.53
N TYR A 111 9.98 -5.60 5.33
CA TYR A 111 9.24 -4.55 4.65
C TYR A 111 8.03 -4.11 5.46
N LEU A 112 7.23 -5.04 5.97
CA LEU A 112 6.05 -4.74 6.78
C LEU A 112 6.42 -3.98 8.06
N ASP A 113 7.51 -4.39 8.72
CA ASP A 113 8.01 -3.73 9.93
C ASP A 113 8.43 -2.28 9.65
N ARG A 114 9.13 -2.06 8.54
CA ARG A 114 9.53 -0.71 8.10
C ARG A 114 8.35 0.16 7.69
N LEU A 115 7.39 -0.41 6.98
CA LEU A 115 6.14 0.26 6.61
C LEU A 115 5.42 0.77 7.85
N PHE A 116 5.15 -0.11 8.82
CA PHE A 116 4.43 0.29 10.02
C PHE A 116 5.24 1.20 10.95
N SER A 117 6.57 1.08 10.96
CA SER A 117 7.45 2.04 11.63
C SER A 117 7.27 3.44 11.04
N LEU A 118 7.29 3.58 9.72
CA LEU A 118 7.04 4.85 9.03
C LEU A 118 5.63 5.40 9.35
N LEU A 119 4.60 4.57 9.22
CA LEU A 119 3.20 4.99 9.41
C LEU A 119 2.94 5.50 10.84
N ARG A 120 3.52 4.85 11.86
CA ARG A 120 3.29 5.18 13.27
C ARG A 120 4.13 6.34 13.79
N ARG A 121 5.29 6.60 13.18
CA ARG A 121 6.26 7.61 13.67
C ARG A 121 6.12 8.97 13.00
N ARG A 122 5.30 9.07 11.95
CA ARG A 122 5.05 10.36 11.29
C ARG A 122 4.35 11.33 12.24
N ASP A 123 4.87 12.56 12.33
CA ASP A 123 4.09 13.66 12.86
C ASP A 123 3.07 14.09 11.82
N THR A 124 1.80 13.82 12.12
CA THR A 124 0.66 14.12 11.25
C THR A 124 0.40 15.62 11.05
N ARG A 125 1.08 16.50 11.81
CA ARG A 125 0.92 17.96 11.76
C ARG A 125 2.06 18.70 11.04
N ALA A 126 3.27 18.15 11.04
CA ALA A 126 4.47 18.85 10.53
C ALA A 126 5.33 18.05 9.54
N GLY A 127 5.02 16.77 9.30
CA GLY A 127 5.82 15.89 8.44
C GLY A 127 5.33 15.77 6.99
N ALA A 128 5.21 14.54 6.52
CA ALA A 128 4.65 14.20 5.21
C ALA A 128 3.25 13.62 5.33
N SER A 129 2.41 13.92 4.34
CA SER A 129 1.17 13.18 4.16
C SER A 129 1.47 11.81 3.55
N VAL A 130 0.77 10.77 3.99
CA VAL A 130 0.86 9.43 3.41
C VAL A 130 -0.40 9.18 2.59
N VAL A 131 -0.20 8.89 1.31
CA VAL A 131 -1.25 8.48 0.39
C VAL A 131 -1.00 7.04 -0.01
N LEU A 132 -2.00 6.19 0.15
CA LEU A 132 -1.93 4.83 -0.36
C LEU A 132 -2.61 4.75 -1.71
N ILE A 133 -1.99 4.04 -2.65
CA ILE A 133 -2.51 3.82 -3.99
C ILE A 133 -2.84 2.34 -4.07
N ASP A 134 -4.11 1.98 -3.96
CA ASP A 134 -4.51 0.62 -3.61
C ASP A 134 -5.74 0.11 -4.39
N SER A 135 -5.94 -1.21 -4.42
CA SER A 135 -7.13 -1.77 -5.05
C SER A 135 -8.32 -1.72 -4.08
N VAL A 136 -9.54 -1.75 -4.63
CA VAL A 136 -10.78 -1.67 -3.83
C VAL A 136 -10.87 -2.81 -2.83
N GLN A 137 -10.53 -4.04 -3.26
CA GLN A 137 -10.61 -5.22 -2.39
C GLN A 137 -9.58 -5.19 -1.27
N GLN A 138 -8.36 -4.70 -1.55
CA GLN A 138 -7.30 -4.58 -0.55
C GLN A 138 -7.61 -3.49 0.47
N TYR A 139 -8.20 -2.40 -0.02
CA TYR A 139 -8.70 -1.36 0.83
C TYR A 139 -9.79 -1.82 1.78
N ALA A 140 -10.80 -2.50 1.25
CA ALA A 140 -11.91 -3.02 2.03
C ALA A 140 -11.44 -4.08 3.04
N ALA A 141 -10.44 -4.89 2.69
CA ALA A 141 -9.82 -5.84 3.61
C ALA A 141 -9.07 -5.11 4.73
N ALA A 142 -7.96 -4.44 4.45
CA ALA A 142 -7.07 -3.95 5.51
C ALA A 142 -6.82 -2.44 5.50
N THR A 143 -6.68 -1.83 4.33
CA THR A 143 -6.19 -0.44 4.23
C THR A 143 -7.16 0.59 4.79
N SER A 144 -8.47 0.30 4.75
CA SER A 144 -9.51 1.15 5.36
C SER A 144 -9.30 1.37 6.86
N LEU A 145 -8.79 0.37 7.60
CA LEU A 145 -8.48 0.49 9.02
C LEU A 145 -7.31 1.46 9.28
N LEU A 146 -6.32 1.50 8.38
CA LEU A 146 -5.20 2.46 8.49
C LEU A 146 -5.70 3.91 8.32
N LEU A 147 -6.68 4.11 7.45
CA LEU A 147 -7.30 5.41 7.22
C LEU A 147 -8.09 5.87 8.46
N GLU A 148 -8.93 4.99 9.04
CA GLU A 148 -9.67 5.30 10.28
C GLU A 148 -8.76 5.62 11.46
N GLN A 149 -7.62 4.94 11.57
CA GLN A 149 -6.62 5.16 12.62
C GLN A 149 -5.79 6.44 12.40
N GLY A 150 -5.99 7.15 11.29
CA GLY A 150 -5.20 8.34 10.94
C GLY A 150 -3.73 8.03 10.60
N LEU A 151 -3.39 6.76 10.33
CA LEU A 151 -2.07 6.34 9.87
C LEU A 151 -1.84 6.62 8.38
N VAL A 152 -2.93 6.84 7.65
CA VAL A 152 -2.96 7.23 6.24
C VAL A 152 -3.84 8.46 6.10
N ASP A 153 -3.50 9.38 5.20
CA ASP A 153 -4.26 10.63 5.02
C ASP A 153 -5.22 10.59 3.84
N LEU A 154 -4.91 9.79 2.82
CA LEU A 154 -5.72 9.63 1.62
C LEU A 154 -5.49 8.24 1.02
N VAL A 155 -6.50 7.71 0.34
CA VAL A 155 -6.36 6.54 -0.53
C VAL A 155 -6.86 6.89 -1.94
N ILE A 156 -6.09 6.50 -2.95
CA ILE A 156 -6.44 6.58 -4.36
C ILE A 156 -6.58 5.17 -4.89
N PHE A 157 -7.64 4.91 -5.66
CA PHE A 157 -7.94 3.57 -6.12
C PHE A 157 -7.31 3.24 -7.47
N THR A 158 -6.86 1.99 -7.62
CA THR A 158 -6.33 1.44 -8.87
C THR A 158 -7.07 0.20 -9.34
N GLU A 159 -6.88 -0.12 -10.63
CA GLU A 159 -7.12 -1.46 -11.15
C GLU A 159 -6.25 -2.50 -10.40
N SER A 160 -6.82 -3.65 -10.09
CA SER A 160 -6.27 -4.63 -9.14
C SER A 160 -4.91 -5.25 -9.51
N ARG A 161 -4.45 -5.15 -10.75
CA ARG A 161 -3.23 -5.83 -11.26
C ARG A 161 -2.30 -4.98 -12.10
N SER A 162 -2.73 -3.79 -12.48
CA SER A 162 -1.91 -2.90 -13.31
C SER A 162 -1.30 -1.78 -12.47
N GLY A 163 -1.85 -1.43 -11.31
CA GLY A 163 -1.48 -0.22 -10.60
C GLY A 163 -1.93 1.06 -11.32
N GLN A 164 -2.75 0.93 -12.37
CA GLN A 164 -3.37 2.03 -13.09
C GLN A 164 -4.42 2.70 -12.20
N VAL A 165 -4.29 4.00 -11.99
CA VAL A 165 -5.26 4.79 -11.22
C VAL A 165 -6.61 4.83 -11.95
N LEU A 166 -7.70 4.59 -11.22
CA LEU A 166 -9.05 4.53 -11.78
C LEU A 166 -9.57 5.90 -12.22
N ASP A 167 -9.22 6.97 -11.48
CA ASP A 167 -9.56 8.35 -11.80
C ASP A 167 -8.33 9.24 -11.67
N LEU A 168 -7.72 9.62 -12.81
CA LEU A 168 -6.52 10.46 -12.82
C LEU A 168 -6.73 11.82 -12.15
N LYS A 169 -7.98 12.29 -12.02
CA LYS A 169 -8.28 13.54 -11.30
C LYS A 169 -7.94 13.45 -9.81
N ASP A 170 -7.89 12.24 -9.24
CA ASP A 170 -7.46 12.04 -7.86
C ASP A 170 -5.98 12.41 -7.65
N LEU A 171 -5.18 12.50 -8.73
CA LEU A 171 -3.77 12.94 -8.71
C LEU A 171 -3.61 14.46 -8.82
N SER A 172 -4.69 15.21 -9.09
CA SER A 172 -4.65 16.66 -9.35
C SER A 172 -4.07 17.51 -8.21
N GLY A 173 -4.03 16.96 -6.99
CA GLY A 173 -3.45 17.62 -5.83
C GLY A 173 -1.93 17.50 -5.70
N PHE A 174 -1.25 16.73 -6.56
CA PHE A 174 0.18 16.42 -6.44
C PHE A 174 1.15 17.44 -7.06
N PRO A 175 0.81 18.20 -8.13
CA PRO A 175 1.72 19.19 -8.72
C PRO A 175 2.30 20.17 -7.69
N GLY A 176 3.61 20.44 -7.81
CA GLY A 176 4.35 21.34 -6.92
C GLY A 176 4.68 20.77 -5.52
N ARG A 177 4.42 19.48 -5.29
CA ARG A 177 4.78 18.76 -4.06
C ARG A 177 5.99 17.86 -4.25
N LYS A 178 6.69 17.58 -3.16
CA LYS A 178 7.79 16.60 -3.15
C LYS A 178 7.22 15.22 -2.96
N LEU A 179 7.52 14.31 -3.88
CA LEU A 179 6.93 12.98 -3.90
C LEU A 179 7.98 11.93 -3.54
N TYR A 180 7.66 11.13 -2.51
CA TYR A 180 8.46 10.01 -2.05
C TYR A 180 7.67 8.72 -2.26
N ILE A 181 8.10 7.88 -3.19
CA ILE A 181 7.31 6.77 -3.69
C ILE A 181 7.90 5.44 -3.23
N GLY A 182 7.06 4.57 -2.71
CA GLY A 182 7.35 3.16 -2.46
C GLY A 182 6.16 2.29 -2.83
N GLY A 183 6.24 1.01 -2.58
CA GLY A 183 5.15 0.07 -2.81
C GLY A 183 5.63 -1.33 -3.17
N ALA A 184 4.67 -2.19 -3.42
CA ALA A 184 4.91 -3.54 -3.89
C ALA A 184 4.88 -3.62 -5.43
N TYR A 185 5.46 -4.69 -5.98
CA TYR A 185 5.49 -4.99 -7.42
C TYR A 185 6.20 -3.89 -8.23
N ALA A 186 7.45 -3.58 -7.85
CA ALA A 186 8.22 -2.48 -8.40
C ALA A 186 8.26 -2.45 -9.95
N GLY A 187 8.36 -3.61 -10.61
CA GLY A 187 8.40 -3.72 -12.08
C GLY A 187 7.03 -3.75 -12.80
N LEU A 188 5.91 -3.68 -12.08
CA LEU A 188 4.57 -3.68 -12.65
C LEU A 188 3.72 -2.56 -12.04
N CYS A 189 3.04 -2.81 -10.92
CA CYS A 189 2.07 -1.89 -10.37
C CYS A 189 2.70 -0.56 -9.94
N LEU A 190 3.84 -0.60 -9.24
CA LEU A 190 4.54 0.60 -8.81
C LEU A 190 5.01 1.42 -10.02
N LYS A 191 5.56 0.77 -11.04
CA LYS A 191 6.01 1.42 -12.27
C LYS A 191 4.86 2.16 -12.95
N THR A 192 3.72 1.48 -13.17
CA THR A 192 2.55 2.09 -13.78
C THR A 192 1.98 3.24 -12.93
N THR A 193 1.98 3.11 -11.60
CA THR A 193 1.60 4.22 -10.71
C THR A 193 2.55 5.42 -10.88
N ILE A 194 3.86 5.20 -10.94
CA ILE A 194 4.85 6.27 -11.19
C ILE A 194 4.60 6.93 -12.55
N GLU A 195 4.34 6.14 -13.59
CA GLU A 195 4.02 6.65 -14.94
C GLU A 195 2.75 7.51 -14.92
N ASN A 196 1.69 7.10 -14.21
CA ASN A 196 0.46 7.91 -14.04
C ASN A 196 0.75 9.22 -13.30
N ILE A 197 1.58 9.18 -12.24
CA ILE A 197 1.97 10.37 -11.48
C ILE A 197 2.76 11.34 -12.36
N LEU A 198 3.75 10.86 -13.11
CA LEU A 198 4.60 11.70 -13.97
C LEU A 198 3.83 12.29 -15.15
N LEU A 199 2.78 11.60 -15.63
CA LEU A 199 1.90 12.12 -16.67
C LEU A 199 1.14 13.37 -16.19
N GLU A 200 0.62 13.33 -14.96
CA GLU A 200 -0.14 14.43 -14.35
C GLU A 200 0.75 15.48 -13.66
N ASN A 201 1.98 15.09 -13.29
CA ASN A 201 2.91 15.91 -12.54
C ASN A 201 4.26 15.97 -13.27
N ARG A 202 4.43 17.03 -14.08
CA ARG A 202 5.65 17.27 -14.87
C ARG A 202 6.88 17.65 -14.04
N ASP A 203 6.76 17.67 -12.71
CA ASP A 203 7.80 18.13 -11.81
C ASP A 203 8.85 17.03 -11.53
N GLU A 204 10.09 17.42 -11.29
CA GLU A 204 11.24 16.51 -11.28
C GLU A 204 11.57 15.92 -9.90
N ASP A 205 11.02 16.44 -8.80
CA ASP A 205 11.37 16.00 -7.42
C ASP A 205 10.54 14.77 -6.97
N VAL A 206 10.59 13.72 -7.79
CA VAL A 206 10.08 12.38 -7.47
C VAL A 206 11.25 11.51 -7.05
N ARG A 207 11.15 10.92 -5.85
CA ARG A 207 12.18 10.07 -5.25
C ARG A 207 11.60 8.74 -4.81
N THR A 208 12.36 7.67 -4.91
CA THR A 208 11.95 6.34 -4.44
C THR A 208 12.43 6.06 -3.02
N ILE A 209 11.68 5.29 -2.24
CA ILE A 209 12.05 4.87 -0.89
C ILE A 209 12.51 3.42 -0.96
N ARG A 210 13.83 3.19 -1.06
CA ARG A 210 14.39 1.87 -1.38
C ARG A 210 13.83 0.77 -0.49
N GLU A 211 13.86 0.98 0.83
CA GLU A 211 13.47 -0.06 1.78
C GLU A 211 11.96 -0.34 1.80
N LEU A 212 11.17 0.47 1.10
CA LEU A 212 9.74 0.29 0.89
C LEU A 212 9.40 -0.04 -0.58
N CYS A 213 10.36 -0.51 -1.37
CA CYS A 213 10.10 -1.06 -2.70
C CYS A 213 10.28 -2.58 -2.69
N LEU A 214 9.27 -3.32 -3.14
CA LEU A 214 9.33 -4.78 -3.29
C LEU A 214 9.10 -5.21 -4.73
N PHE A 215 9.84 -6.20 -5.20
CA PHE A 215 9.56 -6.93 -6.43
C PHE A 215 8.46 -7.97 -6.26
N SER A 216 7.92 -8.43 -7.39
CA SER A 216 6.93 -9.50 -7.41
C SER A 216 7.58 -10.83 -7.08
N PRO A 217 7.06 -11.62 -6.12
CA PRO A 217 7.55 -12.98 -5.86
C PRO A 217 7.38 -13.92 -7.06
N VAL A 218 6.47 -13.60 -7.98
CA VAL A 218 6.22 -14.41 -9.19
C VAL A 218 7.39 -14.34 -10.16
N ILE A 219 8.07 -13.18 -10.23
CA ILE A 219 9.19 -12.95 -11.15
C ILE A 219 10.53 -13.15 -10.41
N HIS A 220 10.59 -12.81 -9.13
CA HIS A 220 11.80 -12.88 -8.31
C HIS A 220 11.58 -13.86 -7.16
N GLN A 221 11.93 -15.12 -7.38
CA GLN A 221 11.68 -16.21 -6.43
C GLN A 221 12.66 -16.21 -5.24
N ASP A 222 13.85 -15.64 -5.41
CA ASP A 222 14.92 -15.72 -4.41
C ASP A 222 15.07 -14.45 -3.55
N THR A 223 14.69 -13.28 -4.08
CA THR A 223 14.75 -11.99 -3.37
C THR A 223 13.59 -11.09 -3.79
N LEU A 224 12.96 -10.42 -2.82
CA LEU A 224 11.95 -9.40 -3.12
C LEU A 224 12.55 -8.00 -3.21
N ARG A 225 13.82 -7.84 -2.88
CA ARG A 225 14.46 -6.53 -2.91
C ARG A 225 14.86 -6.22 -4.35
N PRO A 226 14.60 -4.98 -4.81
CA PRO A 226 15.15 -4.56 -6.07
C PRO A 226 16.66 -4.55 -6.04
N GLU A 227 17.28 -5.47 -6.78
CA GLU A 227 18.60 -5.22 -7.34
C GLU A 227 18.46 -4.05 -8.30
N LEU A 228 19.41 -3.12 -8.26
CA LEU A 228 19.49 -1.95 -9.15
C LEU A 228 19.33 -2.43 -10.59
N THR A 229 18.11 -2.39 -11.12
CA THR A 229 17.78 -2.92 -12.43
C THR A 229 17.17 -1.81 -13.27
N PRO A 230 17.61 -1.67 -14.53
CA PRO A 230 17.29 -0.51 -15.38
C PRO A 230 15.83 -0.47 -15.90
N SER A 231 14.94 -1.34 -15.44
CA SER A 231 13.59 -1.53 -16.01
C SER A 231 12.53 -0.53 -15.49
N ILE A 232 12.85 0.11 -14.38
CA ILE A 232 12.16 1.27 -13.81
C ILE A 232 13.21 2.40 -13.89
N PRO A 233 12.85 3.68 -14.12
CA PRO A 233 13.82 4.79 -14.11
C PRO A 233 14.35 5.05 -12.68
N TRP A 234 15.03 4.05 -12.10
CA TRP A 234 15.81 4.16 -10.87
C TRP A 234 17.07 4.91 -11.24
N ASP A 235 16.98 6.23 -11.21
CA ASP A 235 18.15 7.05 -11.04
C ASP A 235 18.61 6.88 -9.59
N GLU A 236 19.77 6.26 -9.36
CA GLU A 236 20.37 6.10 -8.03
C GLU A 236 20.42 7.43 -7.26
N LYS A 237 20.50 8.57 -7.95
CA LYS A 237 20.48 9.90 -7.34
C LYS A 237 19.12 10.30 -6.77
N ARG A 238 18.05 9.62 -7.18
CA ARG A 238 16.66 9.83 -6.74
C ARG A 238 16.21 8.80 -5.70
N GLU A 239 17.05 7.83 -5.38
CA GLU A 239 16.78 6.87 -4.31
C GLU A 239 17.05 7.49 -2.93
N LEU A 240 16.16 7.23 -1.98
CA LEU A 240 16.34 7.58 -0.58
C LEU A 240 16.24 6.34 0.31
N SER A 241 17.10 6.32 1.33
CA SER A 241 16.86 5.47 2.49
C SER A 241 15.71 6.01 3.34
N LEU A 242 15.07 5.16 4.15
CA LEU A 242 14.09 5.60 5.15
C LEU A 242 14.64 6.65 6.13
N GLY A 243 15.93 6.57 6.48
CA GLY A 243 16.59 7.59 7.33
C GLY A 243 16.70 8.94 6.61
N SER A 244 17.06 8.94 5.33
CA SER A 244 17.14 10.15 4.51
C SER A 244 15.76 10.74 4.21
N LEU A 245 14.74 9.89 4.02
CA LEU A 245 13.34 10.32 3.94
C LEU A 245 12.96 11.07 5.22
N ALA A 246 13.30 10.52 6.37
CA ALA A 246 12.93 11.09 7.65
C ALA A 246 13.46 12.52 7.85
N GLU A 247 14.73 12.73 7.53
CA GLU A 247 15.35 14.04 7.54
C GLU A 247 14.68 15.02 6.56
N LYS A 248 14.47 14.60 5.30
CA LYS A 248 13.93 15.48 4.25
C LYS A 248 12.45 15.80 4.40
N ALA A 249 11.67 14.85 4.91
CA ALA A 249 10.23 14.94 5.06
C ALA A 249 9.79 15.43 6.44
N GLY A 250 10.73 15.65 7.37
CA GLY A 250 10.43 16.03 8.75
C GLY A 250 9.70 14.93 9.54
N ILE A 251 10.09 13.66 9.34
CA ILE A 251 9.54 12.52 10.06
C ILE A 251 10.51 12.14 11.18
N GLU A 252 10.07 12.11 12.44
CA GLU A 252 10.93 11.70 13.56
C GLU A 252 11.12 10.17 13.58
N MET A 253 12.31 9.69 13.22
CA MET A 253 12.69 8.30 13.39
C MET A 253 13.42 8.13 14.74
N ARG A 254 12.70 7.79 15.81
CA ARG A 254 13.34 7.45 17.09
C ARG A 254 13.95 6.04 17.02
N CYS A 255 15.25 5.90 17.24
CA CYS A 255 15.90 4.59 17.35
C CYS A 255 15.25 3.74 18.45
#